data_AF-A0A7S0GR90-F1
#
_entry.id   AF-A0A7S0GR90-F1
#
_cell.length_a   1.000
_cell.length_b   1.000
_cell.length_c   1.000
_cell.angle_alpha   90.00
_cell.angle_beta   90.00
_cell.angle_gamma   90.00
#
_symmetry.space_group_name_H-M   'P 1'
#
loop_
_entity.id
_entity.type
_entity.pdbx_description
1 polymer ?
#
loop_
_entity_poly.entity_id
_entity_poly.type
_entity_poly.pdbx_seq_one_letter_code
_entity_poly.pdbx_strand_id
1 'polypeptide(L)'
;MSSSVNSDDMRPLVNSESLPSVSPVNLLVFFGLFVVLNDKLRGWYAALDPTAVRDGIPGHEPGSLEHVDSFHALCATLIFATALAFNINAAAWSSHGSKYRLNLQVAYISAVAAWTHREMWLGNDWYVTYRGAATPKAKNGLVSFSGLRQLEWVFTTPV
;
A
#
# COMPACT_ATOMS: atom_id res chain seq x y z
N MET A 1 -11.26 31.34 51.38
CA MET A 1 -11.39 30.58 50.12
C MET A 1 -9.99 30.13 49.70
N SER A 2 -9.62 28.90 50.03
CA SER A 2 -8.41 28.24 49.53
C SER A 2 -8.83 26.82 49.16
N SER A 3 -9.05 26.59 47.87
CA SER A 3 -9.29 25.24 47.35
C SER A 3 -7.93 24.62 47.08
N SER A 4 -7.51 23.71 47.96
CA SER A 4 -6.35 22.84 47.75
C SER A 4 -6.60 22.00 46.50
N VAL A 5 -5.79 22.19 45.47
CA VAL A 5 -5.74 21.28 44.32
C VAL A 5 -5.18 19.96 44.84
N ASN A 6 -6.02 18.94 44.89
CA ASN A 6 -5.64 17.59 45.27
C ASN A 6 -4.57 17.08 44.29
N SER A 7 -3.37 16.82 44.78
CA SER A 7 -2.23 16.29 44.02
C SER A 7 -2.35 14.80 43.69
N ASP A 8 -3.50 14.18 43.97
CA ASP A 8 -3.68 12.72 43.94
C ASP A 8 -4.30 12.16 42.64
N ASP A 9 -4.53 12.98 41.62
CA ASP A 9 -5.06 12.49 40.33
C ASP A 9 -3.98 12.38 39.22
N MET A 10 -2.70 12.26 39.60
CA MET A 10 -1.67 11.70 38.72
C MET A 10 -1.73 10.18 38.79
N ARG A 11 -2.82 9.60 38.29
CA ARG A 11 -2.79 8.18 37.92
C ARG A 11 -1.73 8.02 36.84
N PRO A 12 -0.78 7.08 36.97
CA PRO A 12 0.17 6.80 35.91
C PRO A 12 -0.64 6.50 34.66
N LEU A 13 -0.41 7.28 33.61
CA LEU A 13 -0.99 7.05 32.30
C LEU A 13 -0.71 5.59 31.96
N VAL A 14 -1.81 4.85 31.91
CA VAL A 14 -1.98 3.48 31.46
C VAL A 14 -0.80 3.05 30.60
N ASN A 15 -0.10 2.01 31.06
CA ASN A 15 0.87 1.24 30.31
C ASN A 15 0.55 1.32 28.82
N SER A 16 1.27 2.17 28.08
CA SER A 16 1.15 2.17 26.63
C SER A 16 1.62 0.78 26.23
N GLU A 17 0.67 -0.08 25.85
CA GLU A 17 0.99 -1.33 25.18
C GLU A 17 2.10 -0.99 24.19
N SER A 18 3.27 -1.59 24.40
CA SER A 18 4.43 -1.28 23.59
C SER A 18 4.02 -1.55 22.15
N LEU A 19 3.77 -0.47 21.40
CA LEU A 19 3.50 -0.58 19.97
C LEU A 19 4.57 -1.52 19.41
N PRO A 20 4.19 -2.56 18.65
CA PRO A 20 5.13 -3.55 18.15
C PRO A 20 6.35 -2.82 17.59
N SER A 21 7.55 -3.24 18.00
CA SER A 21 8.76 -2.48 17.69
C SER A 21 9.01 -2.52 16.18
N VAL A 22 8.60 -1.46 15.48
CA VAL A 22 8.90 -1.31 14.06
C VAL A 22 10.32 -0.79 13.93
N SER A 23 11.24 -1.66 13.52
CA SER A 23 12.61 -1.28 13.19
C SER A 23 12.70 -0.87 11.72
N PRO A 24 13.59 0.07 11.35
CA PRO A 24 13.85 0.40 9.95
C PRO A 24 14.24 -0.82 9.12
N VAL A 25 14.99 -1.75 9.71
CA VAL A 25 15.43 -2.99 9.03
C VAL A 25 14.22 -3.84 8.68
N ASN A 26 13.25 -3.98 9.58
CA ASN A 26 12.03 -4.75 9.31
C ASN A 26 11.27 -4.13 8.13
N LEU A 27 11.14 -2.80 8.09
CA LEU A 27 10.44 -2.11 7.01
C LEU A 27 11.13 -2.28 5.65
N LEU A 28 12.46 -2.22 5.62
CA LEU A 28 13.24 -2.49 4.40
C LEU A 28 13.07 -3.94 3.93
N VAL A 29 13.08 -4.90 4.87
CA VAL A 29 12.84 -6.31 4.56
C VAL A 29 11.42 -6.52 4.02
N PHE A 30 10.39 -5.94 4.64
CA PHE A 30 9.01 -6.03 4.16
C PHE A 30 8.83 -5.38 2.79
N PHE A 31 9.46 -4.25 2.53
CA PHE A 31 9.45 -3.63 1.20
C PHE A 31 10.13 -4.52 0.14
N GLY A 32 11.29 -5.10 0.47
CA GLY A 32 11.95 -6.07 -0.42
C GLY A 32 11.11 -7.31 -0.68
N LEU A 33 10.46 -7.85 0.35
CA LEU A 33 9.51 -8.97 0.24
C LEU A 33 8.34 -8.62 -0.67
N PHE A 34 7.78 -7.41 -0.53
CA PHE A 34 6.70 -6.91 -1.38
C PHE A 34 7.10 -6.92 -2.87
N VAL A 35 8.25 -6.35 -3.22
CA VAL A 35 8.74 -6.30 -4.60
C VAL A 35 8.99 -7.72 -5.15
N VAL A 36 9.65 -8.58 -4.38
CA VAL A 36 9.91 -9.98 -4.80
C VAL A 36 8.62 -10.78 -4.96
N LEU A 37 7.66 -10.61 -4.04
CA LEU A 37 6.38 -11.30 -4.13
C LEU A 37 5.55 -10.83 -5.31
N ASN A 38 5.61 -9.54 -5.68
CA ASN A 38 4.96 -9.05 -6.89
C ASN A 38 5.43 -9.84 -8.13
N ASP A 39 6.74 -9.93 -8.31
CA ASP A 39 7.33 -10.62 -9.47
C ASP A 39 6.99 -12.12 -9.47
N LYS A 40 7.06 -12.76 -8.30
CA LYS A 40 6.76 -14.19 -8.17
C LYS A 40 5.27 -14.50 -8.33
N LEU A 41 4.38 -13.68 -7.78
CA LEU A 41 2.94 -13.90 -7.89
C LEU A 41 2.45 -13.72 -9.32
N ARG A 42 2.93 -12.70 -10.04
CA ARG A 42 2.62 -12.54 -11.47
C ARG A 42 3.02 -13.78 -12.26
N GLY A 43 4.25 -14.27 -12.05
CA GLY A 43 4.74 -15.49 -12.71
C GLY A 43 3.96 -16.75 -12.33
N TRP A 44 3.60 -16.91 -11.06
CA TRP A 44 2.83 -18.06 -10.58
C TRP A 44 1.40 -18.08 -11.13
N TYR A 45 0.70 -16.95 -11.11
CA TYR A 45 -0.63 -16.85 -11.73
C TYR A 45 -0.59 -17.09 -13.25
N ALA A 46 0.43 -16.56 -13.93
CA ALA A 46 0.61 -16.80 -15.36
C ALA A 46 0.87 -18.28 -15.69
N ALA A 47 1.54 -19.02 -14.79
CA ALA A 47 1.75 -20.46 -14.94
C ALA A 47 0.49 -21.29 -14.67
N LEU A 48 -0.39 -20.84 -13.78
CA LEU A 48 -1.66 -21.52 -13.45
C LEU A 48 -2.72 -21.31 -14.54
N ASP A 49 -2.87 -20.09 -15.02
CA ASP A 49 -3.78 -19.74 -16.10
C ASP A 49 -3.21 -18.57 -16.93
N PRO A 50 -2.57 -18.88 -18.07
CA PRO A 50 -2.03 -17.88 -18.98
C PRO A 50 -3.07 -16.90 -19.52
N THR A 51 -4.37 -17.22 -19.44
CA THR A 51 -5.46 -16.37 -19.92
C THR A 51 -6.05 -15.47 -18.85
N ALA A 52 -5.76 -15.77 -17.57
CA ALA A 52 -6.22 -15.02 -16.41
C ALA A 52 -5.33 -13.81 -16.09
N VAL A 53 -4.02 -13.89 -16.34
CA VAL A 53 -3.11 -12.75 -16.18
C VAL A 53 -3.08 -11.97 -17.47
N ARG A 54 -3.44 -10.69 -17.39
CA ARG A 54 -3.40 -9.77 -18.52
C ARG A 54 -2.63 -8.52 -18.15
N ASP A 55 -1.94 -7.94 -19.12
CA ASP A 55 -1.26 -6.67 -18.93
C ASP A 55 -2.26 -5.49 -18.90
N GLY A 56 -3.52 -5.72 -19.30
CA GLY A 56 -4.63 -4.75 -19.21
C GLY A 56 -6.02 -5.42 -19.15
N ILE A 57 -7.04 -4.62 -18.83
CA ILE A 57 -8.45 -5.04 -18.79
C ILE A 57 -9.06 -4.88 -20.19
N PRO A 58 -9.93 -5.77 -20.68
CA PRO A 58 -10.64 -5.53 -21.94
C PRO A 58 -11.38 -4.20 -21.93
N GLY A 59 -11.03 -3.32 -22.87
CA GLY A 59 -11.61 -2.00 -22.99
C GLY A 59 -12.96 -1.99 -23.72
N HIS A 60 -13.53 -0.79 -23.86
CA HIS A 60 -14.80 -0.60 -24.54
C HIS A 60 -14.79 -1.03 -26.02
N GLU A 61 -13.67 -0.84 -26.71
CA GLU A 61 -13.51 -1.21 -28.12
C GLU A 61 -13.02 -2.66 -28.28
N PRO A 62 -13.53 -3.42 -29.27
CA PRO A 62 -13.08 -4.78 -29.52
C PRO A 62 -11.56 -4.85 -29.75
N GLY A 63 -10.84 -5.61 -28.91
CA GLY A 63 -9.39 -5.76 -28.99
C GLY A 63 -8.59 -4.69 -28.25
N SER A 64 -9.24 -3.69 -27.66
CA SER A 64 -8.57 -2.70 -26.80
C SER A 64 -8.29 -3.25 -25.41
N LEU A 65 -7.19 -2.79 -24.81
CA LEU A 65 -6.87 -2.99 -23.40
C LEU A 65 -6.86 -1.63 -22.70
N GLU A 66 -7.58 -1.55 -21.60
CA GLU A 66 -7.60 -0.44 -20.67
C GLU A 66 -6.65 -0.74 -19.51
N HIS A 67 -5.83 0.25 -19.17
CA HIS A 67 -4.96 0.24 -18.00
C HIS A 67 -5.44 1.30 -17.01
N VAL A 68 -4.89 1.30 -15.80
CA VAL A 68 -4.99 2.48 -14.93
C VAL A 68 -4.51 3.71 -15.70
N ASP A 69 -5.27 4.79 -15.61
CA ASP A 69 -4.90 6.06 -16.25
C ASP A 69 -3.51 6.51 -15.78
N SER A 70 -2.60 6.65 -16.75
CA SER A 70 -1.19 6.91 -16.49
C SER A 70 -0.95 8.25 -15.79
N PHE A 71 -1.79 9.26 -16.04
CA PHE A 71 -1.68 10.56 -15.38
C PHE A 71 -2.08 10.46 -13.91
N HIS A 72 -3.19 9.77 -13.60
CA HIS A 72 -3.59 9.52 -12.22
C HIS A 72 -2.54 8.69 -11.46
N ALA A 73 -1.95 7.68 -12.10
CA ALA A 73 -0.88 6.88 -11.51
C ALA A 73 0.39 7.73 -11.22
N LEU A 74 0.78 8.61 -12.15
CA LEU A 74 1.88 9.54 -11.93
C LEU A 74 1.60 10.51 -10.78
N CYS A 75 0.41 11.12 -10.75
CA CYS A 75 0.02 12.00 -9.65
C CYS A 75 0.06 11.28 -8.29
N ALA A 76 -0.47 10.06 -8.23
CA ALA A 76 -0.41 9.24 -7.02
C ALA A 76 1.04 8.95 -6.59
N THR A 77 1.91 8.60 -7.54
CA THR A 77 3.35 8.38 -7.31
C THR A 77 3.99 9.59 -6.64
N LEU A 78 3.75 10.80 -7.16
CA LEU A 78 4.33 12.04 -6.64
C LEU A 78 3.81 12.37 -5.23
N ILE A 79 2.51 12.16 -4.98
CA ILE A 79 1.90 12.38 -3.66
C ILE A 79 2.53 11.44 -2.63
N PHE A 80 2.61 10.15 -2.92
CA PHE A 80 3.18 9.18 -1.98
C PHE A 80 4.70 9.33 -1.82
N ALA A 81 5.44 9.67 -2.88
CA ALA A 81 6.87 9.98 -2.76
C ALA A 81 7.12 11.22 -1.89
N THR A 82 6.26 12.23 -1.98
CA THR A 82 6.32 13.42 -1.12
C THR A 82 6.01 13.05 0.33
N ALA A 83 4.95 12.26 0.57
CA ALA A 83 4.61 11.76 1.90
C ALA A 83 5.75 10.94 2.51
N LEU A 84 6.39 10.07 1.72
CA LEU A 84 7.57 9.31 2.12
C LEU A 84 8.70 10.24 2.61
N ALA A 85 9.06 11.25 1.81
CA ALA A 85 10.12 12.19 2.16
C ALA A 85 9.83 12.94 3.48
N PHE A 86 8.60 13.41 3.67
CA PHE A 86 8.20 14.08 4.91
C PHE A 86 8.28 13.15 6.12
N ASN A 87 7.81 11.90 5.99
CA ASN A 87 7.81 10.95 7.10
C ASN A 87 9.22 10.46 7.45
N ILE A 88 10.10 10.26 6.48
CA ILE A 88 11.52 9.98 6.76
C ILE A 88 12.16 11.15 7.51
N ASN A 89 11.93 12.38 7.05
CA ASN A 89 12.45 13.57 7.73
C ASN A 89 11.89 13.68 9.16
N ALA A 90 10.58 13.52 9.34
CA ALA A 90 9.96 13.56 10.66
C ALA A 90 10.48 12.45 11.59
N ALA A 91 10.74 11.24 11.07
CA ALA A 91 11.38 10.18 11.84
C ALA A 91 12.81 10.56 12.26
N ALA A 92 13.63 11.06 11.33
CA ALA A 92 15.02 11.43 11.59
C ALA A 92 15.18 12.49 12.69
N TRP A 93 14.25 13.44 12.78
CA TRP A 93 14.27 14.54 13.75
C TRP A 93 13.38 14.33 14.97
N SER A 94 12.78 13.15 15.14
CA SER A 94 11.90 12.87 16.28
C SER A 94 12.68 12.75 17.59
N SER A 95 12.31 13.55 18.59
CA SER A 95 12.85 13.48 19.95
C SER A 95 12.28 12.33 20.80
N HIS A 96 11.15 11.75 20.37
CA HIS A 96 10.45 10.67 21.06
C HIS A 96 10.43 9.40 20.23
N GLY A 97 10.84 8.27 20.82
CA GLY A 97 10.87 6.97 20.13
C GLY A 97 9.51 6.51 19.60
N SER A 98 8.40 6.88 20.24
CA SER A 98 7.04 6.59 19.74
C SER A 98 6.70 7.36 18.45
N LYS A 99 7.10 8.63 18.35
CA LYS A 99 6.88 9.46 17.16
C LYS A 99 7.80 9.04 16.01
N TYR A 100 9.04 8.70 16.33
CA TYR A 100 9.96 8.07 15.39
C TYR A 100 9.34 6.81 14.75
N ARG A 101 8.84 5.88 15.57
CA ARG A 101 8.25 4.62 15.10
C ARG A 101 7.01 4.83 14.23
N LEU A 102 6.11 5.72 14.64
CA LEU A 102 4.91 6.04 13.87
C LEU A 102 5.25 6.62 12.49
N ASN A 103 6.18 7.58 12.43
CA ASN A 103 6.62 8.15 11.16
C ASN A 103 7.27 7.11 10.25
N LEU A 104 8.03 6.15 10.81
CA LEU A 104 8.58 5.06 10.02
C LEU A 104 7.51 4.13 9.43
N GLN A 105 6.44 3.82 10.16
CA GLN A 105 5.31 3.04 9.63
C GLN A 105 4.66 3.75 8.44
N VAL A 106 4.38 5.05 8.58
CA VAL A 106 3.77 5.85 7.50
C VAL A 106 4.74 6.02 6.32
N ALA A 107 6.04 6.16 6.58
CA ALA A 107 7.07 6.15 5.55
C ALA A 107 7.04 4.84 4.75
N TYR A 108 6.97 3.69 5.43
CA TYR A 108 6.86 2.40 4.75
C TYR A 108 5.60 2.28 3.89
N ILE A 109 4.43 2.65 4.41
CA ILE A 109 3.17 2.65 3.65
C ILE A 109 3.33 3.52 2.39
N SER A 110 3.90 4.72 2.56
CA SER A 110 4.14 5.66 1.47
C SER A 110 5.14 5.11 0.43
N ALA A 111 6.17 4.37 0.86
CA ALA A 111 7.13 3.76 -0.04
C ALA A 111 6.50 2.66 -0.91
N VAL A 112 5.71 1.77 -0.30
CA VAL A 112 4.98 0.71 -1.02
C VAL A 112 4.02 1.33 -2.03
N ALA A 113 3.20 2.31 -1.61
CA ALA A 113 2.26 2.98 -2.50
C ALA A 113 2.96 3.77 -3.63
N ALA A 114 4.04 4.50 -3.32
CA ALA A 114 4.80 5.24 -4.33
C ALA A 114 5.41 4.30 -5.38
N TRP A 115 5.96 3.16 -4.96
CA TRP A 115 6.50 2.16 -5.87
C TRP A 115 5.40 1.52 -6.72
N THR A 116 4.29 1.12 -6.11
CA THR A 116 3.13 0.54 -6.82
C THR A 116 2.61 1.48 -7.91
N HIS A 117 2.37 2.75 -7.56
CA HIS A 117 1.85 3.71 -8.52
C HIS A 117 2.88 4.09 -9.60
N ARG A 118 4.17 4.03 -9.30
CA ARG A 118 5.24 4.18 -10.30
C ARG A 118 5.18 3.03 -11.31
N GLU A 119 5.06 1.78 -10.85
CA GLU A 119 4.96 0.64 -11.75
C GLU A 119 3.69 0.70 -12.60
N MET A 120 2.55 1.13 -12.04
CA MET A 120 1.33 1.38 -12.81
C MET A 120 1.52 2.47 -13.87
N TRP A 121 2.20 3.58 -13.51
CA TRP A 121 2.51 4.64 -14.46
C TRP A 121 3.40 4.15 -15.61
N LEU A 122 4.34 3.25 -15.33
CA LEU A 122 5.20 2.63 -16.34
C LEU A 122 4.50 1.52 -17.14
N GLY A 123 3.23 1.20 -16.85
CA GLY A 123 2.48 0.15 -17.52
C GLY A 123 2.86 -1.27 -17.08
N ASN A 124 3.55 -1.43 -15.96
CA ASN A 124 3.96 -2.72 -15.40
C ASN A 124 2.91 -3.35 -14.47
N ASP A 125 1.71 -2.79 -14.43
CA ASP A 125 0.58 -3.39 -13.72
C ASP A 125 0.18 -4.72 -14.36
N TRP A 126 -0.43 -5.59 -13.57
CA TRP A 126 -0.93 -6.88 -14.03
C TRP A 126 -2.29 -7.13 -13.42
N TYR A 127 -3.17 -7.73 -14.22
CA TYR A 127 -4.57 -7.89 -13.87
C TYR A 127 -4.91 -9.37 -13.78
N VAL A 128 -5.64 -9.74 -12.73
CA VAL A 128 -6.25 -11.06 -12.61
C VAL A 128 -7.68 -10.96 -13.10
N THR A 129 -8.02 -11.76 -14.11
CA THR A 129 -9.35 -11.81 -14.71
C THR A 129 -10.01 -13.15 -14.40
N TYR A 130 -11.26 -13.13 -13.94
CA TYR A 130 -12.05 -14.35 -13.72
C TYR A 130 -13.51 -14.15 -14.14
N ARG A 131 -14.21 -15.25 -14.44
CA ARG A 131 -15.65 -15.23 -14.69
C ARG A 131 -16.38 -15.27 -13.35
N GLY A 132 -16.97 -14.14 -12.97
CA GLY A 132 -17.82 -13.98 -11.79
C GLY A 132 -19.30 -13.83 -12.15
N ALA A 133 -20.13 -13.61 -11.13
CA ALA A 133 -21.53 -13.24 -11.33
C ALA A 133 -21.63 -11.92 -12.11
N ALA A 134 -22.62 -11.82 -13.00
CA ALA A 134 -22.89 -10.58 -13.73
C ALA A 134 -23.24 -9.47 -12.72
N THR A 135 -22.34 -8.49 -12.58
CA THR A 135 -22.61 -7.26 -11.83
C THR A 135 -22.88 -6.12 -12.81
N PRO A 136 -23.52 -5.02 -12.39
CA PRO A 136 -23.77 -3.87 -13.26
C PRO A 136 -22.51 -3.29 -13.94
N LYS A 137 -21.32 -3.55 -13.37
CA LYS A 137 -20.03 -3.11 -13.89
C LYS A 137 -19.25 -4.21 -14.64
N ALA A 138 -19.62 -5.48 -14.50
CA ALA A 138 -18.98 -6.62 -15.16
C ALA A 138 -19.80 -7.04 -16.38
N LYS A 139 -19.58 -6.39 -17.53
CA LYS A 139 -20.17 -6.83 -18.81
C LYS A 139 -19.75 -8.28 -19.06
N ASN A 140 -20.71 -9.15 -19.33
CA ASN A 140 -20.53 -10.59 -19.56
C ASN A 140 -19.99 -11.38 -18.35
N GLY A 141 -20.10 -10.86 -17.13
CA GLY A 141 -19.62 -11.53 -15.92
C GLY A 141 -18.11 -11.59 -15.79
N LEU A 142 -17.36 -10.86 -16.63
CA LEU A 142 -15.91 -10.78 -16.52
C LEU A 142 -15.54 -9.75 -15.44
N VAL A 143 -14.87 -10.20 -14.39
CA VAL A 143 -14.33 -9.33 -13.34
C VAL A 143 -12.82 -9.31 -13.48
N SER A 144 -12.23 -8.11 -13.38
CA SER A 144 -10.78 -7.92 -13.41
C SER A 144 -10.36 -6.93 -12.33
N PHE A 145 -9.21 -7.18 -11.71
CA PHE A 145 -8.62 -6.31 -10.71
C PHE A 145 -7.10 -6.29 -10.85
N SER A 146 -6.47 -5.16 -10.49
CA SER A 146 -5.01 -5.03 -10.45
C SER A 146 -4.45 -5.89 -9.33
N GLY A 147 -3.67 -6.91 -9.69
CA GLY A 147 -2.98 -7.78 -8.75
C GLY A 147 -1.92 -7.03 -7.96
N LEU A 148 -1.21 -6.10 -8.61
CA LEU A 148 -0.24 -5.22 -7.96
C LEU A 148 -0.90 -4.34 -6.88
N ARG A 149 -2.09 -3.76 -7.16
CA ARG A 149 -2.83 -2.96 -6.18
C ARG A 149 -3.36 -3.77 -5.00
N GLN A 150 -3.81 -5.00 -5.25
CA GLN A 150 -4.22 -5.88 -4.16
C GLN A 150 -3.02 -6.25 -3.27
N LEU A 151 -1.85 -6.49 -3.88
CA LEU A 151 -0.64 -6.78 -3.13
C LEU A 151 -0.17 -5.57 -2.30
N GLU A 152 -0.23 -4.36 -2.86
CA GLU A 152 0.00 -3.12 -2.11
C GLU A 152 -0.87 -3.07 -0.84
N TRP A 153 -2.18 -3.34 -0.96
CA TRP A 153 -3.10 -3.31 0.17
C TRP A 153 -2.80 -4.38 1.23
N VAL A 154 -2.39 -5.58 0.83
CA VAL A 154 -1.94 -6.64 1.75
C VAL A 154 -0.75 -6.17 2.60
N PHE A 155 0.17 -5.41 2.00
CA PHE A 155 1.38 -4.94 2.66
C PHE A 155 1.21 -3.63 3.44
N THR A 156 0.12 -2.88 3.23
CA THR A 156 -0.07 -1.54 3.81
C THR A 156 -1.25 -1.44 4.77
N THR A 157 -2.38 -2.10 4.50
CA THR A 157 -3.63 -1.92 5.28
C THR A 157 -3.56 -2.46 6.71
N PRO A 158 -2.87 -3.59 6.99
CA PRO A 158 -2.73 -4.07 8.37
C PRO A 158 -1.79 -3.23 9.25
N VAL A 159 -0.96 -2.38 8.65
CA VAL A 159 0.04 -1.52 9.34
C VAL A 159 -0.61 -0.24 9.82
#